data_AF-A0A7S2TGL5-F1
#
_entry.id   AF-A0A7S2TGL5-F1
#
_cell.length_a   1.000
_cell.length_b   1.000
_cell.length_c   1.000
_cell.angle_alpha   90.00
_cell.angle_beta   90.00
_cell.angle_gamma   90.00
#
_symmetry.space_group_name_H-M   'P 1'
#
loop_
_entity.id
_entity.type
_entity.pdbx_description
1 polymer ?
#
loop_
_entity_poly.entity_id
_entity_poly.type
_entity_poly.pdbx_seq_one_letter_code
_entity_poly.pdbx_strand_id
1 'polypeptide(L)'
;MRPQTETTKKLFTWGWVPDRADLWTNFDDVIMGGTSASKVESVGGSLKWSGKVIPEGGGFCGLRSDPEKPIDSLQEYDALKLRVRGDGNRYKFTIQLRNGTRYQCPFDTSPGTLQDIELPFSSFVGLSTERANEVDYYAIPLSQADRSDIAFMNIVLSKFEFNGFLNRAGVPGEFSLSIDSITAVAKPAPQIVMVTSAAVERNARIETKEQRQADIPIVQLNPQGILNWKYKGEAALRDSGLTYSVIRPCGLTTLNETTEFALDFVQGDCISGSISRKEIASLVTAALSTPTADGKTFEVRRSEAKDAVSEGAASRSVILQKLQSLIKDTDRYTTGLPILPMAVDPPAEELSKEETQQVLDDPRVKAQRAREPESQQVAGRADDEPAFVVYRDGKALPAA
;
A
#
# COMPACT_ATOMS: atom_id res chain seq x y z
N MET A 1 3.81 11.10 15.02
CA MET A 1 4.89 10.84 14.04
C MET A 1 4.91 9.33 13.85
N ARG A 2 4.83 8.81 12.62
CA ARG A 2 4.80 7.34 12.39
C ARG A 2 6.12 6.71 12.86
N PRO A 3 6.12 5.42 13.26
CA PRO A 3 7.32 4.77 13.76
C PRO A 3 8.34 4.52 12.64
N GLN A 4 9.63 4.49 12.98
CA GLN A 4 10.72 4.19 12.03
C GLN A 4 10.85 2.69 11.71
N THR A 5 10.32 1.85 12.60
CA THR A 5 10.24 0.40 12.46
C THR A 5 8.80 -0.05 12.69
N GLU A 6 8.50 -1.30 12.34
CA GLU A 6 7.20 -1.87 12.70
C GLU A 6 7.02 -1.82 14.22
N THR A 7 5.87 -1.32 14.66
CA THR A 7 5.50 -1.32 16.08
C THR A 7 4.22 -2.10 16.27
N THR A 8 4.10 -2.72 17.44
CA THR A 8 2.99 -3.61 17.75
C THR A 8 2.37 -3.29 19.09
N LYS A 9 1.06 -3.50 19.20
CA LYS A 9 0.32 -3.42 20.46
C LYS A 9 -0.56 -4.65 20.62
N LYS A 10 -0.30 -5.42 21.67
CA LYS A 10 -1.12 -6.59 22.02
C LYS A 10 -2.49 -6.10 22.49
N LEU A 11 -3.54 -6.48 21.76
CA LEU A 11 -4.93 -6.16 22.13
C LEU A 11 -5.50 -7.26 23.02
N PHE A 12 -5.24 -8.52 22.65
CA PHE A 12 -5.67 -9.69 23.39
C PHE A 12 -4.55 -10.73 23.46
N THR A 13 -4.31 -11.23 24.67
CA THR A 13 -3.41 -12.35 24.96
C THR A 13 -3.99 -13.16 26.10
N TRP A 14 -3.82 -14.48 26.06
CA TRP A 14 -4.40 -15.40 27.04
C TRP A 14 -3.34 -16.11 27.90
N GLY A 15 -2.12 -15.54 27.99
CA GLY A 15 -0.99 -15.99 28.81
C GLY A 15 -1.17 -15.80 30.33
N TRP A 16 -0.07 -15.59 31.08
CA TRP A 16 0.01 -15.48 32.58
C TRP A 16 -0.90 -14.43 33.26
N VAL A 17 -1.83 -13.80 32.54
CA VAL A 17 -2.93 -13.01 33.09
C VAL A 17 -4.20 -13.87 33.03
N PRO A 18 -4.67 -14.42 34.16
CA PRO A 18 -5.76 -15.41 34.19
C PRO A 18 -7.12 -14.92 33.66
N ASP A 19 -7.33 -13.60 33.55
CA ASP A 19 -8.67 -12.98 33.39
C ASP A 19 -8.91 -12.34 32.01
N ARG A 20 -8.66 -13.05 30.90
CA ARG A 20 -9.03 -12.55 29.55
C ARG A 20 -9.88 -13.52 28.73
N ALA A 21 -10.17 -14.71 29.25
CA ALA A 21 -11.03 -15.69 28.59
C ALA A 21 -12.51 -15.28 28.63
N ASP A 22 -12.90 -14.66 29.74
CA ASP A 22 -14.21 -14.04 30.01
C ASP A 22 -14.54 -12.88 29.06
N LEU A 23 -13.54 -12.30 28.40
CA LEU A 23 -13.74 -11.26 27.40
C LEU A 23 -14.26 -11.78 26.06
N TRP A 24 -14.35 -13.10 25.84
CA TRP A 24 -14.84 -13.65 24.59
C TRP A 24 -15.90 -14.71 24.82
N THR A 25 -17.04 -14.55 24.16
CA THR A 25 -18.20 -15.45 24.27
C THR A 25 -18.59 -16.00 22.91
N ASN A 26 -19.03 -17.25 22.85
CA ASN A 26 -19.59 -17.81 21.64
C ASN A 26 -20.99 -17.24 21.35
N PHE A 27 -21.33 -17.14 20.07
CA PHE A 27 -22.67 -16.83 19.58
C PHE A 27 -22.90 -17.67 18.32
N ASP A 28 -23.65 -18.75 18.47
CA ASP A 28 -23.90 -19.72 17.40
C ASP A 28 -25.26 -19.48 16.72
N ASP A 29 -25.55 -20.23 15.66
CA ASP A 29 -26.73 -20.05 14.81
C ASP A 29 -28.08 -20.47 15.43
N VAL A 30 -28.10 -20.85 16.72
CA VAL A 30 -29.30 -21.34 17.43
C VAL A 30 -30.46 -20.36 17.38
N ILE A 31 -30.19 -19.05 17.49
CA ILE A 31 -31.22 -18.00 17.40
C ILE A 31 -31.88 -17.96 16.01
N MET A 32 -31.15 -18.39 14.98
CA MET A 32 -31.62 -18.43 13.59
C MET A 32 -32.28 -19.77 13.22
N GLY A 33 -32.45 -20.68 14.18
CA GLY A 33 -33.01 -22.02 13.96
C GLY A 33 -31.97 -23.08 13.57
N GLY A 34 -30.68 -22.75 13.66
CA GLY A 34 -29.58 -23.70 13.46
C GLY A 34 -29.33 -24.57 14.69
N THR A 35 -28.45 -25.56 14.50
CA THR A 35 -28.06 -26.52 15.56
C THR A 35 -26.54 -26.60 15.72
N SER A 36 -25.81 -25.62 15.19
CA SER A 36 -24.38 -25.50 15.39
C SER A 36 -24.10 -25.17 16.86
N ALA A 37 -23.00 -25.70 17.39
CA ALA A 37 -22.62 -25.49 18.78
C ALA A 37 -21.12 -25.38 18.91
N SER A 38 -20.67 -24.34 19.61
CA SER A 38 -19.26 -24.16 19.94
C SER A 38 -19.04 -23.86 21.41
N LYS A 39 -17.79 -24.01 21.85
CA LYS A 39 -17.33 -23.66 23.18
C LYS A 39 -16.00 -22.94 23.10
N VAL A 40 -15.72 -22.14 24.13
CA VAL A 40 -14.48 -21.40 24.29
C VAL A 40 -13.86 -21.73 25.64
N GLU A 41 -12.56 -22.00 25.63
CA GLU A 41 -11.79 -22.38 26.82
C GLU A 41 -10.41 -21.70 26.77
N SER A 42 -9.90 -21.22 27.90
CA SER A 42 -8.49 -20.80 27.97
C SER A 42 -7.61 -22.00 28.33
N VAL A 43 -6.66 -22.32 27.46
CA VAL A 43 -5.80 -23.50 27.61
C VAL A 43 -4.37 -23.12 27.22
N GLY A 44 -3.43 -23.31 28.15
CA GLY A 44 -1.99 -23.23 27.85
C GLY A 44 -1.51 -21.88 27.32
N GLY A 45 -2.16 -20.77 27.72
CA GLY A 45 -1.80 -19.42 27.25
C GLY A 45 -2.57 -18.93 26.02
N SER A 46 -3.51 -19.75 25.51
CA SER A 46 -4.28 -19.48 24.30
C SER A 46 -5.78 -19.54 24.56
N LEU A 47 -6.57 -18.87 23.74
CA LEU A 47 -8.01 -19.06 23.66
C LEU A 47 -8.33 -20.16 22.66
N LYS A 48 -8.82 -21.30 23.12
CA LYS A 48 -9.25 -22.41 22.27
C LYS A 48 -10.75 -22.30 22.02
N TRP A 49 -11.11 -22.14 20.75
CA TRP A 49 -12.48 -22.15 20.27
C TRP A 49 -12.69 -23.40 19.41
N SER A 50 -13.71 -24.20 19.73
CA SER A 50 -13.97 -25.46 19.04
C SER A 50 -15.45 -25.81 19.07
N GLY A 51 -15.90 -26.58 18.10
CA GLY A 51 -17.31 -26.97 18.01
C GLY A 51 -17.62 -27.67 16.70
N LYS A 52 -18.91 -27.71 16.38
CA LYS A 52 -19.42 -28.31 15.16
C LYS A 52 -20.35 -27.35 14.44
N VAL A 53 -20.04 -27.06 13.17
CA VAL A 53 -20.93 -26.30 12.28
C VAL A 53 -21.87 -27.28 11.57
N ILE A 54 -23.18 -27.06 11.74
CA ILE A 54 -24.24 -27.80 11.07
C ILE A 54 -24.83 -26.89 9.98
N PRO A 55 -24.67 -27.22 8.67
CA PRO A 55 -25.05 -26.35 7.56
C PRO A 55 -26.53 -25.97 7.49
N GLU A 56 -27.40 -26.80 8.05
CA GLU A 56 -28.85 -26.61 8.08
C GLU A 56 -29.26 -25.56 9.13
N GLY A 57 -30.20 -24.67 8.79
CA GLY A 57 -30.76 -23.69 9.75
C GLY A 57 -29.89 -22.46 10.05
N GLY A 58 -28.68 -22.36 9.47
CA GLY A 58 -27.85 -21.16 9.56
C GLY A 58 -26.41 -21.42 9.14
N GLY A 59 -25.82 -22.50 9.65
CA GLY A 59 -24.50 -22.97 9.25
C GLY A 59 -23.38 -22.04 9.73
N PHE A 60 -23.41 -21.60 10.99
CA PHE A 60 -22.28 -20.87 11.56
C PHE A 60 -22.06 -21.08 13.06
N CYS A 61 -20.79 -20.97 13.45
CA CYS A 61 -20.37 -20.71 14.83
C CYS A 61 -19.65 -19.36 14.88
N GLY A 62 -19.87 -18.60 15.95
CA GLY A 62 -19.24 -17.29 16.16
C GLY A 62 -18.56 -17.18 17.52
N LEU A 63 -17.49 -16.39 17.57
CA LEU A 63 -16.78 -16.01 18.79
C LEU A 63 -16.63 -14.49 18.81
N ARG A 64 -17.03 -13.81 19.89
CA ARG A 64 -17.12 -12.34 19.97
C ARG A 64 -16.49 -11.81 21.25
N SER A 65 -15.76 -10.70 21.13
CA SER A 65 -15.28 -9.95 22.29
C SER A 65 -16.43 -9.23 23.01
N ASP A 66 -16.36 -9.11 24.34
CA ASP A 66 -17.33 -8.41 25.17
C ASP A 66 -17.52 -6.95 24.71
N PRO A 67 -18.72 -6.57 24.22
CA PRO A 67 -19.00 -5.20 23.75
C PRO A 67 -18.91 -4.13 24.84
N GLU A 68 -19.04 -4.52 26.12
CA GLU A 68 -18.97 -3.60 27.26
C GLU A 68 -17.52 -3.28 27.66
N LYS A 69 -16.55 -4.00 27.08
CA LYS A 69 -15.13 -3.83 27.36
C LYS A 69 -14.49 -3.02 26.23
N PRO A 70 -13.99 -1.81 26.53
CA PRO A 70 -13.44 -0.95 25.48
C PRO A 70 -12.22 -1.61 24.84
N ILE A 71 -12.17 -1.54 23.51
CA ILE A 71 -11.00 -1.89 22.72
C ILE A 71 -10.26 -0.60 22.41
N ASP A 72 -8.95 -0.60 22.64
CA ASP A 72 -8.11 0.55 22.34
C ASP A 72 -8.22 0.98 20.87
N SER A 73 -8.11 2.30 20.64
CA SER A 73 -8.07 2.88 19.31
C SER A 73 -7.05 2.20 18.40
N LEU A 74 -7.47 1.89 17.17
CA LEU A 74 -6.63 1.37 16.09
C LEU A 74 -6.26 2.42 15.05
N GLN A 75 -6.41 3.71 15.37
CA GLN A 75 -6.19 4.80 14.42
C GLN A 75 -4.76 4.84 13.87
N GLU A 76 -3.76 4.53 14.72
CA GLU A 76 -2.33 4.59 14.37
C GLU A 76 -1.78 3.29 13.75
N TYR A 77 -2.63 2.27 13.61
CA TYR A 77 -2.25 0.95 13.11
C TYR A 77 -2.77 0.73 11.70
N ASP A 78 -2.16 -0.22 10.99
CA ASP A 78 -2.42 -0.50 9.57
C ASP A 78 -2.95 -1.92 9.35
N ALA A 79 -2.77 -2.82 10.33
CA ALA A 79 -3.20 -4.20 10.27
C ALA A 79 -3.48 -4.78 11.67
N LEU A 80 -4.19 -5.91 11.69
CA LEU A 80 -4.14 -6.86 12.80
C LEU A 80 -3.21 -8.02 12.45
N LYS A 81 -2.57 -8.60 13.46
CA LYS A 81 -1.81 -9.84 13.37
C LYS A 81 -2.37 -10.84 14.36
N LEU A 82 -2.85 -11.96 13.82
CA LEU A 82 -3.39 -13.08 14.58
C LEU A 82 -2.31 -14.15 14.69
N ARG A 83 -1.97 -14.56 15.91
CA ARG A 83 -1.12 -15.75 16.12
C ARG A 83 -2.02 -16.91 16.50
N VAL A 84 -2.18 -17.87 15.59
CA VAL A 84 -3.20 -18.92 15.69
C VAL A 84 -2.66 -20.30 15.32
N ARG A 85 -3.25 -21.34 15.90
CA ARG A 85 -3.15 -22.72 15.44
C ARG A 85 -4.53 -23.13 14.94
N GLY A 86 -4.68 -23.27 13.63
CA GLY A 86 -5.94 -23.62 12.99
C GLY A 86 -5.99 -25.08 12.55
N ASP A 87 -7.05 -25.39 11.81
CA ASP A 87 -7.48 -26.74 11.44
C ASP A 87 -7.65 -26.92 9.93
N GLY A 88 -7.28 -25.92 9.12
CA GLY A 88 -7.50 -25.94 7.67
C GLY A 88 -8.70 -25.11 7.23
N ASN A 89 -9.56 -24.67 8.16
CA ASN A 89 -10.73 -23.89 7.82
C ASN A 89 -10.37 -22.44 7.43
N ARG A 90 -11.29 -21.86 6.66
CA ARG A 90 -11.35 -20.43 6.34
C ARG A 90 -12.35 -19.73 7.24
N TYR A 91 -11.86 -18.77 8.02
CA TYR A 91 -12.63 -17.99 8.97
C TYR A 91 -12.83 -16.56 8.47
N LYS A 92 -13.73 -15.82 9.12
CA LYS A 92 -13.93 -14.39 8.91
C LYS A 92 -13.64 -13.63 10.19
N PHE A 93 -12.78 -12.61 10.12
CA PHE A 93 -12.59 -11.65 11.19
C PHE A 93 -13.48 -10.44 10.96
N THR A 94 -14.19 -9.99 11.99
CA THR A 94 -15.09 -8.82 11.96
C THR A 94 -14.59 -7.75 12.90
N ILE A 95 -14.59 -6.50 12.45
CA ILE A 95 -14.49 -5.32 13.30
C ILE A 95 -15.82 -4.56 13.19
N GLN A 96 -16.47 -4.34 14.32
CA GLN A 96 -17.67 -3.53 14.41
C GLN A 96 -17.30 -2.19 15.07
N LEU A 97 -17.54 -1.09 14.36
CA LEU A 97 -17.44 0.25 14.91
C LEU A 97 -18.72 0.60 15.67
N ARG A 98 -18.62 1.47 16.69
CA ARG A 98 -19.75 1.86 17.54
C ARG A 98 -20.79 2.72 16.80
N ASN A 99 -20.40 3.35 15.69
CA ASN A 99 -21.31 4.02 14.77
C ASN A 99 -22.21 3.03 13.97
N GLY A 100 -22.04 1.72 14.14
CA GLY A 100 -22.82 0.69 13.45
C GLY A 100 -22.17 0.14 12.18
N THR A 101 -21.09 0.74 11.67
CA THR A 101 -20.40 0.21 10.48
C THR A 101 -19.65 -1.08 10.81
N ARG A 102 -19.81 -2.09 9.95
CA ARG A 102 -19.18 -3.41 10.09
C ARG A 102 -18.20 -3.66 8.97
N TYR A 103 -17.05 -4.22 9.33
CA TYR A 103 -16.01 -4.59 8.38
C TYR A 103 -15.62 -6.05 8.55
N GLN A 104 -15.45 -6.79 7.45
CA GLN A 104 -15.02 -8.19 7.48
C GLN A 104 -13.81 -8.46 6.59
N CYS A 105 -12.91 -9.32 7.07
CA CYS A 105 -11.76 -9.83 6.34
C CYS A 105 -11.66 -11.35 6.54
N PRO A 106 -11.71 -12.16 5.47
CA PRO A 106 -11.53 -13.60 5.58
C PRO A 106 -10.05 -13.98 5.72
N PHE A 107 -9.77 -15.08 6.41
CA PHE A 107 -8.42 -15.62 6.53
C PHE A 107 -8.41 -17.15 6.54
N ASP A 108 -7.37 -17.73 5.95
CA ASP A 108 -7.17 -19.17 5.84
C ASP A 108 -6.22 -19.65 6.94
N THR A 109 -6.41 -20.88 7.41
CA THR A 109 -5.48 -21.52 8.35
C THR A 109 -4.92 -22.80 7.76
N SER A 110 -3.69 -23.15 8.12
CA SER A 110 -3.13 -24.49 7.87
C SER A 110 -3.36 -25.41 9.09
N PRO A 111 -3.69 -26.70 8.88
CA PRO A 111 -3.96 -27.63 9.99
C PRO A 111 -2.75 -27.84 10.90
N GLY A 112 -2.96 -27.71 12.21
CA GLY A 112 -2.02 -28.13 13.25
C GLY A 112 -0.77 -27.26 13.43
N THR A 113 -0.51 -26.30 12.55
CA THR A 113 0.67 -25.43 12.62
C THR A 113 0.34 -24.08 13.25
N LEU A 114 1.25 -23.60 14.10
CA LEU A 114 1.17 -22.24 14.63
C LEU A 114 1.58 -21.25 13.54
N GLN A 115 0.73 -20.26 13.29
CA GLN A 115 0.84 -19.34 12.17
C GLN A 115 0.60 -17.90 12.62
N ASP A 116 1.35 -16.98 12.04
CA ASP A 116 1.16 -15.55 12.16
C ASP A 116 0.42 -15.06 10.91
N ILE A 117 -0.87 -14.72 11.04
CA ILE A 117 -1.72 -14.27 9.94
C ILE A 117 -1.92 -12.76 10.06
N GLU A 118 -1.48 -12.01 9.05
CA GLU A 118 -1.72 -10.57 8.98
C GLU A 118 -3.02 -10.27 8.25
N LEU A 119 -3.82 -9.37 8.82
CA LEU A 119 -5.06 -8.84 8.28
C LEU A 119 -4.91 -7.32 8.08
N PRO A 120 -4.44 -6.87 6.90
CA PRO A 120 -4.34 -5.44 6.59
C PRO A 120 -5.70 -4.77 6.64
N PHE A 121 -5.81 -3.56 7.19
CA PHE A 121 -7.07 -2.81 7.20
C PHE A 121 -7.59 -2.47 5.80
N SER A 122 -6.72 -2.44 4.79
CA SER A 122 -7.11 -2.32 3.38
C SER A 122 -7.81 -3.57 2.82
N SER A 123 -7.69 -4.71 3.48
CA SER A 123 -8.30 -5.99 3.08
C SER A 123 -9.66 -6.23 3.74
N PHE A 124 -10.12 -5.30 4.58
CA PHE A 124 -11.43 -5.36 5.21
C PHE A 124 -12.49 -4.70 4.31
N VAL A 125 -13.59 -5.42 4.11
CA VAL A 125 -14.72 -4.98 3.28
C VAL A 125 -15.85 -4.50 4.19
N GLY A 126 -16.39 -3.31 3.89
CA GLY A 126 -17.55 -2.76 4.58
C GLY A 126 -18.82 -3.52 4.23
N LEU A 127 -19.67 -3.75 5.22
CA LEU A 127 -20.94 -4.47 5.07
C LEU A 127 -22.13 -3.57 5.39
N SER A 128 -23.25 -3.87 4.76
CA SER A 128 -24.54 -3.20 5.01
C SER A 128 -24.95 -3.31 6.48
N THR A 129 -25.46 -2.20 7.02
CA THR A 129 -26.06 -2.15 8.36
C THR A 129 -27.45 -2.75 8.40
N GLU A 130 -28.12 -2.88 7.25
CA GLU A 130 -29.50 -3.35 7.14
C GLU A 130 -29.59 -4.84 6.83
N ARG A 131 -28.62 -5.37 6.08
CA ARG A 131 -28.65 -6.75 5.58
C ARG A 131 -27.37 -7.49 5.89
N ALA A 132 -27.51 -8.64 6.55
CA ALA A 132 -26.38 -9.52 6.81
C ALA A 132 -25.83 -10.09 5.50
N ASN A 133 -24.49 -10.20 5.41
CA ASN A 133 -23.76 -10.75 4.26
C ASN A 133 -23.92 -9.97 2.94
N GLU A 134 -24.24 -8.68 3.01
CA GLU A 134 -24.26 -7.78 1.86
C GLU A 134 -23.11 -6.78 1.96
N VAL A 135 -22.32 -6.66 0.89
CA VAL A 135 -21.21 -5.70 0.80
C VAL A 135 -21.77 -4.30 0.58
N ASP A 136 -21.32 -3.35 1.38
CA ASP A 136 -21.53 -1.93 1.13
C ASP A 136 -20.35 -1.39 0.32
N TYR A 137 -20.55 -1.26 -1.00
CA TYR A 137 -19.54 -0.72 -1.91
C TYR A 137 -19.25 0.76 -1.71
N TYR A 138 -20.11 1.48 -0.97
CA TYR A 138 -19.96 2.90 -0.67
C TYR A 138 -19.39 3.15 0.74
N ALA A 139 -19.21 2.10 1.54
CA ALA A 139 -18.59 2.21 2.85
C ALA A 139 -17.17 2.79 2.71
N ILE A 140 -16.84 3.77 3.57
CA ILE A 140 -15.48 4.26 3.70
C ILE A 140 -14.58 3.06 4.05
N PRO A 141 -13.50 2.77 3.30
CA PRO A 141 -12.64 1.63 3.60
C PRO A 141 -12.10 1.68 5.03
N LEU A 142 -11.97 0.53 5.70
CA LEU A 142 -11.54 0.51 7.11
C LEU A 142 -10.20 1.22 7.32
N SER A 143 -9.26 1.13 6.37
CA SER A 143 -7.97 1.84 6.41
C SER A 143 -8.09 3.37 6.43
N GLN A 144 -9.24 3.92 6.06
CA GLN A 144 -9.54 5.36 6.01
C GLN A 144 -10.62 5.78 7.01
N ALA A 145 -11.39 4.83 7.54
CA ALA A 145 -12.39 5.08 8.57
C ALA A 145 -11.75 5.54 9.89
N ASP A 146 -12.54 6.20 10.73
CA ASP A 146 -12.19 6.45 12.12
C ASP A 146 -12.21 5.12 12.89
N ARG A 147 -11.03 4.68 13.33
CA ARG A 147 -10.83 3.42 14.08
C ARG A 147 -10.60 3.68 15.56
N SER A 148 -11.00 4.84 16.07
CA SER A 148 -10.88 5.17 17.49
C SER A 148 -11.97 4.56 18.36
N ASP A 149 -13.14 4.28 17.80
CA ASP A 149 -14.32 3.80 18.54
C ASP A 149 -14.82 2.44 18.04
N ILE A 150 -14.20 1.39 18.57
CA ILE A 150 -14.52 -0.01 18.26
C ILE A 150 -15.51 -0.53 19.29
N ALA A 151 -16.61 -1.12 18.82
CA ALA A 151 -17.59 -1.77 19.66
C ALA A 151 -17.15 -3.18 20.06
N PHE A 152 -16.79 -4.02 19.09
CA PHE A 152 -16.31 -5.38 19.34
C PHE A 152 -15.59 -5.96 18.11
N MET A 153 -14.89 -7.08 18.35
CA MET A 153 -14.27 -7.92 17.33
C MET A 153 -14.84 -9.33 17.37
N ASN A 154 -15.06 -9.93 16.20
CA ASN A 154 -15.58 -11.31 16.11
C ASN A 154 -14.76 -12.17 15.17
N ILE A 155 -14.72 -13.47 15.45
CA ILE A 155 -14.28 -14.51 14.51
C ILE A 155 -15.49 -15.40 14.21
N VAL A 156 -15.72 -15.69 12.94
CA VAL A 156 -16.86 -16.50 12.49
C VAL A 156 -16.37 -17.60 11.56
N LEU A 157 -16.84 -18.82 11.81
CA LEU A 157 -16.77 -19.94 10.88
C LEU A 157 -18.17 -20.17 10.34
N SER A 158 -18.34 -20.13 9.03
CA SER A 158 -19.65 -20.27 8.41
C SER A 158 -19.58 -20.94 7.06
N LYS A 159 -20.68 -21.59 6.68
CA LYS A 159 -20.99 -22.06 5.33
C LYS A 159 -20.88 -20.95 4.28
N PHE A 160 -21.12 -19.70 4.64
CA PHE A 160 -21.12 -18.56 3.72
C PHE A 160 -19.99 -17.58 4.01
N GLU A 161 -19.47 -16.96 2.95
CA GLU A 161 -18.59 -15.80 2.99
C GLU A 161 -19.37 -14.53 3.37
N PHE A 162 -18.66 -13.41 3.54
CA PHE A 162 -19.25 -12.11 3.90
C PHE A 162 -20.15 -11.51 2.81
N ASN A 163 -20.11 -12.05 1.59
CA ASN A 163 -20.88 -11.63 0.43
C ASN A 163 -21.98 -12.62 0.04
N GLY A 164 -22.29 -13.58 0.93
CA GLY A 164 -23.36 -14.56 0.75
C GLY A 164 -23.02 -15.76 -0.14
N PHE A 165 -21.86 -15.79 -0.81
CA PHE A 165 -21.41 -16.98 -1.54
C PHE A 165 -20.93 -18.07 -0.57
N LEU A 166 -20.85 -19.32 -1.06
CA LEU A 166 -20.35 -20.43 -0.25
C LEU A 166 -18.87 -20.23 0.11
N ASN A 167 -18.54 -20.61 1.35
CA ASN A 167 -17.17 -20.68 1.82
C ASN A 167 -16.41 -21.72 0.99
N ARG A 168 -15.36 -21.25 0.30
CA ARG A 168 -14.59 -22.04 -0.66
C ARG A 168 -13.85 -23.23 -0.04
N ALA A 169 -13.56 -23.17 1.27
CA ALA A 169 -12.93 -24.28 1.98
C ALA A 169 -13.89 -25.46 2.21
N GLY A 170 -15.21 -25.24 2.07
CA GLY A 170 -16.25 -26.21 2.38
C GLY A 170 -16.37 -26.41 3.89
N VAL A 171 -17.48 -25.98 4.50
CA VAL A 171 -17.56 -25.93 5.98
C VAL A 171 -18.82 -26.56 6.57
N PRO A 172 -18.93 -27.90 6.54
CA PRO A 172 -19.64 -28.66 7.57
C PRO A 172 -18.67 -29.46 8.44
N GLY A 173 -18.90 -29.47 9.76
CA GLY A 173 -18.26 -30.44 10.67
C GLY A 173 -17.53 -29.85 11.86
N GLU A 174 -16.70 -30.69 12.47
CA GLU A 174 -15.89 -30.34 13.64
C GLU A 174 -14.81 -29.33 13.27
N PHE A 175 -14.55 -28.37 14.16
CA PHE A 175 -13.50 -27.39 14.00
C PHE A 175 -12.79 -27.10 15.33
N SER A 176 -11.54 -26.64 15.24
CA SER A 176 -10.80 -26.11 16.37
C SER A 176 -9.79 -25.05 15.93
N LEU A 177 -9.92 -23.86 16.54
CA LEU A 177 -9.01 -22.74 16.38
C LEU A 177 -8.45 -22.35 17.75
N SER A 178 -7.13 -22.38 17.90
CA SER A 178 -6.45 -21.81 19.08
C SER A 178 -5.85 -20.45 18.72
N ILE A 179 -6.06 -19.45 19.57
CA ILE A 179 -5.60 -18.07 19.36
C ILE A 179 -4.67 -17.70 20.51
N ASP A 180 -3.39 -17.48 20.20
CA ASP A 180 -2.39 -17.08 21.19
C ASP A 180 -2.47 -15.56 21.43
N SER A 181 -2.65 -14.78 20.36
CA SER A 181 -2.74 -13.33 20.46
C SER A 181 -3.43 -12.67 19.26
N ILE A 182 -4.05 -11.51 19.54
CA ILE A 182 -4.48 -10.53 18.54
C ILE A 182 -3.68 -9.26 18.81
N THR A 183 -2.93 -8.82 17.81
CA THR A 183 -1.99 -7.70 17.92
C THR A 183 -2.27 -6.67 16.85
N ALA A 184 -2.36 -5.39 17.21
CA ALA A 184 -2.38 -4.30 16.25
C ALA A 184 -0.96 -4.02 15.75
N VAL A 185 -0.80 -3.81 14.44
CA VAL A 185 0.49 -3.59 13.79
C VAL A 185 0.49 -2.24 13.08
N ALA A 186 1.44 -1.38 13.41
CA ALA A 186 1.69 -0.12 12.74
C ALA A 186 2.96 -0.26 11.92
N LYS A 187 2.80 -0.12 10.60
CA LYS A 187 3.89 -0.24 9.64
C LYS A 187 4.62 1.10 9.51
N PRO A 188 5.95 1.07 9.27
CA PRO A 188 6.68 2.30 9.06
C PRO A 188 6.22 2.95 7.75
N ALA A 189 6.11 4.27 7.75
CA ALA A 189 5.98 5.06 6.53
C ALA A 189 7.39 5.42 6.01
N PRO A 190 7.53 5.82 4.73
CA PRO A 190 8.80 6.32 4.23
C PRO A 190 9.36 7.45 5.11
N GLN A 191 10.59 7.27 5.60
CA GLN A 191 11.35 8.34 6.24
C GLN A 191 11.87 9.34 5.19
N ILE A 192 12.18 8.84 3.99
CA ILE A 192 12.63 9.64 2.86
C ILE A 192 11.72 9.36 1.67
N VAL A 193 11.14 10.42 1.11
CA VAL A 193 10.56 10.37 -0.24
C VAL A 193 11.51 11.09 -1.18
N MET A 194 12.13 10.35 -2.09
CA MET A 194 13.07 10.91 -3.06
C MET A 194 12.35 11.15 -4.39
N VAL A 195 12.40 12.39 -4.87
CA VAL A 195 11.92 12.74 -6.21
C VAL A 195 13.12 12.70 -7.17
N THR A 196 13.08 11.79 -8.14
CA THR A 196 14.13 11.64 -9.15
C THR A 196 13.60 12.02 -10.53
N SER A 197 13.56 11.10 -11.47
CA SER A 197 13.05 11.32 -12.82
C SER A 197 12.74 9.96 -13.45
N ALA A 198 11.69 9.89 -14.26
CA ALA A 198 11.48 8.74 -15.14
C ALA A 198 12.68 8.58 -16.09
N ALA A 199 12.91 7.34 -16.55
CA ALA A 199 13.99 6.93 -17.43
C ALA A 199 15.40 6.86 -16.81
N VAL A 200 15.57 7.11 -15.51
CA VAL A 200 16.88 6.99 -14.83
C VAL A 200 17.41 5.55 -14.86
N GLU A 201 16.53 4.55 -14.82
CA GLU A 201 16.92 3.13 -14.83
C GLU A 201 17.40 2.68 -16.22
N ARG A 202 16.96 3.37 -17.29
CA ARG A 202 17.36 3.04 -18.66
C ARG A 202 18.86 3.22 -18.87
N ASN A 203 19.49 4.23 -18.26
CA ASN A 203 20.94 4.44 -18.38
C ASN A 203 21.78 3.30 -17.77
N ALA A 204 21.24 2.62 -16.77
CA ALA A 204 21.89 1.46 -16.17
C ALA A 204 21.70 0.16 -16.99
N ARG A 205 20.85 0.18 -18.02
CA ARG A 205 20.59 -0.95 -18.92
C ARG A 205 21.20 -0.78 -20.31
N ILE A 206 21.61 0.44 -20.67
CA ILE A 206 22.22 0.75 -21.95
C ILE A 206 23.69 0.34 -21.92
N GLU A 207 24.06 -0.56 -22.83
CA GLU A 207 25.41 -1.10 -23.00
C GLU A 207 26.10 -0.52 -24.25
N THR A 208 25.33 -0.13 -25.28
CA THR A 208 25.88 0.34 -26.57
C THR A 208 25.39 1.74 -26.98
N LYS A 209 26.13 2.38 -27.90
CA LYS A 209 25.75 3.69 -28.46
C LYS A 209 24.45 3.58 -29.27
N GLU A 210 24.23 2.48 -29.97
CA GLU A 210 23.03 2.23 -30.78
C GLU A 210 21.78 2.10 -29.89
N GLN A 211 21.89 1.39 -28.76
CA GLN A 211 20.81 1.30 -27.77
C GLN A 211 20.45 2.69 -27.22
N ARG A 212 21.46 3.52 -26.93
CA ARG A 212 21.24 4.90 -26.48
C ARG A 212 20.51 5.72 -27.53
N GLN A 213 20.97 5.67 -28.79
CA GLN A 213 20.39 6.41 -29.91
C GLN A 213 18.92 6.03 -30.20
N ALA A 214 18.51 4.81 -29.85
CA ALA A 214 17.12 4.35 -30.00
C ALA A 214 16.18 4.81 -28.87
N ASP A 215 16.69 5.40 -27.78
CA ASP A 215 15.89 5.77 -26.60
C ASP A 215 15.20 7.15 -26.76
N ILE A 216 14.62 7.68 -25.69
CA ILE A 216 14.01 9.02 -25.67
C ILE A 216 15.08 10.11 -25.59
N PRO A 217 14.78 11.34 -26.05
CA PRO A 217 15.78 12.40 -26.18
C PRO A 217 16.56 12.72 -24.90
N ILE A 218 15.91 12.67 -23.72
CA ILE A 218 16.60 12.93 -22.45
C ILE A 218 17.59 11.82 -22.06
N VAL A 219 17.35 10.57 -22.46
CA VAL A 219 18.28 9.44 -22.26
C VAL A 219 19.42 9.48 -23.27
N GLN A 220 19.12 9.91 -24.50
CA GLN A 220 20.13 10.19 -25.52
C GLN A 220 21.09 11.27 -25.05
N LEU A 221 20.57 12.45 -24.66
CA LEU A 221 21.35 13.62 -24.26
C LEU A 221 22.08 13.43 -22.93
N ASN A 222 21.37 12.96 -21.90
CA ASN A 222 21.86 12.76 -20.53
C ASN A 222 22.92 13.79 -20.08
N PRO A 223 22.58 15.10 -20.07
CA PRO A 223 23.56 16.16 -19.88
C PRO A 223 24.31 15.98 -18.55
N GLN A 224 25.65 16.01 -18.61
CA GLN A 224 26.54 15.82 -17.44
C GLN A 224 26.29 14.51 -16.67
N GLY A 225 25.66 13.51 -17.31
CA GLY A 225 25.30 12.26 -16.64
C GLY A 225 24.19 12.38 -15.59
N ILE A 226 23.34 13.42 -15.66
CA ILE A 226 22.36 13.71 -14.61
C ILE A 226 21.46 12.52 -14.25
N LEU A 227 21.08 11.70 -15.22
CA LEU A 227 20.24 10.53 -14.96
C LEU A 227 21.02 9.43 -14.21
N ASN A 228 22.32 9.27 -14.49
CA ASN A 228 23.19 8.35 -13.74
C ASN A 228 23.31 8.80 -12.28
N TRP A 229 23.56 10.09 -12.04
CA TRP A 229 23.68 10.62 -10.68
C TRP A 229 22.38 10.51 -9.90
N LYS A 230 21.22 10.78 -10.54
CA LYS A 230 19.90 10.52 -9.96
C LYS A 230 19.74 9.05 -9.60
N TYR A 231 20.07 8.13 -10.50
CA TYR A 231 19.94 6.69 -10.24
C TYR A 231 20.88 6.18 -9.14
N LYS A 232 22.13 6.67 -9.09
CA LYS A 232 23.06 6.43 -7.99
C LYS A 232 22.52 6.91 -6.65
N GLY A 233 21.88 8.08 -6.63
CA GLY A 233 21.20 8.58 -5.44
C GLY A 233 20.06 7.65 -4.99
N GLU A 234 19.29 7.10 -5.93
CA GLU A 234 18.30 6.07 -5.58
C GLU A 234 18.96 4.81 -5.01
N ALA A 235 20.03 4.31 -5.63
CA ALA A 235 20.76 3.13 -5.15
C ALA A 235 21.28 3.34 -3.72
N ALA A 236 21.92 4.49 -3.45
CA ALA A 236 22.39 4.84 -2.12
C ALA A 236 21.25 4.93 -1.09
N LEU A 237 20.07 5.43 -1.49
CA LEU A 237 18.89 5.43 -0.61
C LEU A 237 18.41 4.01 -0.29
N ARG A 238 18.37 3.11 -1.28
CA ARG A 238 18.00 1.71 -1.06
C ARG A 238 18.98 1.00 -0.12
N ASP A 239 20.27 1.30 -0.25
CA ASP A 239 21.33 0.71 0.57
C ASP A 239 21.42 1.33 1.98
N SER A 240 20.69 2.43 2.25
CA SER A 240 20.79 3.18 3.52
C SER A 240 20.16 2.49 4.73
N GLY A 241 19.28 1.51 4.52
CA GLY A 241 18.47 0.88 5.57
C GLY A 241 17.31 1.73 6.10
N LEU A 242 17.11 2.95 5.56
CA LEU A 242 15.95 3.79 5.87
C LEU A 242 14.71 3.32 5.09
N THR A 243 13.51 3.51 5.66
CA THR A 243 12.29 3.33 4.86
C THR A 243 12.16 4.46 3.85
N TYR A 244 11.78 4.11 2.62
CA TYR A 244 11.83 5.06 1.51
C TYR A 244 10.69 4.90 0.53
N SER A 245 10.48 5.93 -0.29
CA SER A 245 9.71 5.84 -1.53
C SER A 245 10.41 6.68 -2.60
N VAL A 246 10.55 6.13 -3.81
CA VAL A 246 11.16 6.84 -4.93
C VAL A 246 10.07 7.18 -5.94
N ILE A 247 9.85 8.48 -6.16
CA ILE A 247 8.89 9.00 -7.13
C ILE A 247 9.66 9.51 -8.34
N ARG A 248 9.42 8.90 -9.50
CA ARG A 248 10.03 9.26 -10.78
C ARG A 248 9.03 10.03 -11.64
N PRO A 249 8.92 11.36 -11.50
CA PRO A 249 8.05 12.13 -12.38
C PRO A 249 8.50 11.99 -13.84
N CYS A 250 7.52 11.91 -14.74
CA CYS A 250 7.72 12.21 -16.15
C CYS A 250 7.98 13.72 -16.34
N GLY A 251 7.81 14.27 -17.55
CA GLY A 251 8.13 15.68 -17.84
C GLY A 251 7.46 16.66 -16.86
N LEU A 252 8.27 17.42 -16.11
CA LEU A 252 7.74 18.40 -15.16
C LEU A 252 7.24 19.65 -15.88
N THR A 253 6.07 20.15 -15.48
CA THR A 253 5.52 21.41 -15.99
C THR A 253 5.23 22.39 -14.85
N THR A 254 5.13 23.67 -15.19
CA THR A 254 4.62 24.72 -14.28
C THR A 254 3.16 25.06 -14.53
N LEU A 255 2.51 24.34 -15.46
CA LEU A 255 1.10 24.51 -15.74
C LEU A 255 0.31 24.05 -14.52
N ASN A 256 -0.19 25.01 -13.76
CA ASN A 256 -1.13 24.75 -12.67
C ASN A 256 -2.51 24.64 -13.29
N GLU A 257 -2.84 23.47 -13.82
CA GLU A 257 -4.20 23.18 -14.21
C GLU A 257 -5.07 23.11 -12.95
N THR A 258 -6.09 23.96 -12.88
CA THR A 258 -7.05 23.99 -11.75
C THR A 258 -8.12 22.91 -11.89
N THR A 259 -8.07 22.13 -12.97
CA THR A 259 -8.98 21.04 -13.23
C THR A 259 -8.61 19.82 -12.41
N GLU A 260 -9.64 19.12 -11.97
CA GLU A 260 -9.51 17.77 -11.43
C GLU A 260 -8.73 16.87 -12.40
N PHE A 261 -7.85 16.03 -11.84
CA PHE A 261 -6.93 15.19 -12.60
C PHE A 261 -6.77 13.82 -11.97
N ALA A 262 -6.39 12.83 -12.77
CA ALA A 262 -5.98 11.52 -12.31
C ALA A 262 -4.48 11.33 -12.50
N LEU A 263 -3.89 10.43 -11.70
CA LEU A 263 -2.48 10.08 -11.79
C LEU A 263 -2.33 8.63 -12.29
N ASP A 264 -1.42 8.41 -13.22
CA ASP A 264 -0.99 7.06 -13.60
C ASP A 264 0.31 6.75 -12.84
N PHE A 265 0.34 5.64 -12.10
CA PHE A 265 1.56 5.11 -11.49
C PHE A 265 1.94 3.82 -12.21
N VAL A 266 3.20 3.73 -12.64
CA VAL A 266 3.73 2.55 -13.31
C VAL A 266 5.13 2.24 -12.76
N GLN A 267 5.61 1.01 -12.97
CA GLN A 267 6.96 0.60 -12.58
C GLN A 267 7.69 0.01 -13.78
N GLY A 268 8.97 0.38 -13.92
CA GLY A 268 9.88 -0.19 -14.92
C GLY A 268 10.25 0.75 -16.05
N ASP A 269 10.06 2.06 -15.87
CA ASP A 269 10.44 3.09 -16.84
C ASP A 269 9.77 2.91 -18.21
N CYS A 270 8.49 2.52 -18.22
CA CYS A 270 7.74 2.21 -19.45
C CYS A 270 6.64 3.24 -19.80
N ILE A 271 6.59 4.38 -19.10
CA ILE A 271 5.65 5.47 -19.39
C ILE A 271 6.34 6.77 -19.80
N SER A 272 5.62 7.57 -20.56
CA SER A 272 5.97 8.95 -20.91
C SER A 272 4.78 9.87 -20.66
N GLY A 273 5.02 11.15 -20.45
CA GLY A 273 3.95 12.13 -20.25
C GLY A 273 4.46 13.32 -19.48
N SER A 274 3.54 14.05 -18.85
CA SER A 274 3.88 15.21 -18.03
C SER A 274 3.07 15.26 -16.74
N ILE A 275 3.61 15.99 -15.77
CA ILE A 275 2.96 16.26 -14.49
C ILE A 275 3.48 17.59 -13.93
N SER A 276 2.62 18.36 -13.28
CA SER A 276 3.03 19.64 -12.70
C SER A 276 3.78 19.46 -11.39
N ARG A 277 4.61 20.44 -11.04
CA ARG A 277 5.34 20.47 -9.76
C ARG A 277 4.40 20.45 -8.55
N LYS A 278 3.23 21.09 -8.66
CA LYS A 278 2.23 21.13 -7.59
C LYS A 278 1.62 19.75 -7.34
N GLU A 279 1.31 19.00 -8.39
CA GLU A 279 0.76 17.65 -8.30
C GLU A 279 1.77 16.69 -7.65
N ILE A 280 3.06 16.82 -8.01
CA ILE A 280 4.14 16.06 -7.37
C ILE A 280 4.27 16.40 -5.88
N ALA A 281 4.21 17.68 -5.50
CA ALA A 281 4.30 18.07 -4.09
C ALA A 281 3.16 17.44 -3.24
N SER A 282 1.94 17.41 -3.78
CA SER A 282 0.80 16.73 -3.13
C SER A 282 1.06 15.23 -2.97
N LEU A 283 1.58 14.57 -4.01
CA LEU A 283 1.90 13.14 -3.97
C LEU A 283 3.02 12.84 -2.95
N VAL A 284 4.07 13.64 -2.91
CA VAL A 284 5.17 13.49 -1.93
C VAL A 284 4.62 13.54 -0.49
N THR A 285 3.74 14.50 -0.21
CA THR A 285 3.09 14.64 1.10
C THR A 285 2.22 13.43 1.44
N ALA A 286 1.46 12.92 0.47
CA ALA A 286 0.67 11.72 0.64
C ALA A 286 1.56 10.49 0.93
N ALA A 287 2.62 10.29 0.15
CA ALA A 287 3.55 9.16 0.29
C ALA A 287 4.25 9.14 1.66
N LEU A 288 4.73 10.29 2.15
CA LEU A 288 5.38 10.41 3.46
C LEU A 288 4.51 9.94 4.64
N SER A 289 3.18 10.01 4.50
CA SER A 289 2.23 9.62 5.55
C SER A 289 1.60 8.25 5.31
N THR A 290 2.06 7.52 4.29
CA THR A 290 1.43 6.29 3.81
C THR A 290 2.39 5.11 3.94
N PRO A 291 2.15 4.17 4.88
CA PRO A 291 2.99 2.98 5.02
C PRO A 291 3.06 2.09 3.77
N THR A 292 2.02 2.09 2.93
CA THR A 292 2.02 1.30 1.69
C THR A 292 2.92 1.88 0.59
N ALA A 293 3.51 3.07 0.78
CA ALA A 293 4.52 3.65 -0.11
C ALA A 293 5.95 3.17 0.19
N ASP A 294 6.16 2.51 1.34
CA ASP A 294 7.46 2.02 1.78
C ASP A 294 8.07 0.99 0.81
N GLY A 295 9.34 1.21 0.49
CA GLY A 295 10.17 0.33 -0.31
C GLY A 295 9.78 0.31 -1.78
N LYS A 296 9.14 1.36 -2.30
CA LYS A 296 8.59 1.36 -3.68
C LYS A 296 9.20 2.45 -4.53
N THR A 297 9.62 2.06 -5.74
CA THR A 297 10.01 2.95 -6.82
C THR A 297 8.96 2.91 -7.94
N PHE A 298 8.48 4.07 -8.38
CA PHE A 298 7.48 4.16 -9.44
C PHE A 298 7.56 5.45 -10.24
N GLU A 299 7.19 5.36 -11.50
CA GLU A 299 7.02 6.49 -12.41
C GLU A 299 5.61 7.08 -12.29
N VAL A 300 5.50 8.40 -12.44
CA VAL A 300 4.22 9.11 -12.34
C VAL A 300 4.04 10.15 -13.44
N ARG A 301 2.82 10.17 -14.00
CA ARG A 301 2.33 11.22 -14.90
C ARG A 301 0.88 11.56 -14.60
N ARG A 302 0.41 12.68 -15.15
CA ARG A 302 -1.03 12.96 -15.27
C ARG A 302 -1.65 11.98 -16.28
N SER A 303 -2.82 11.45 -15.95
CA SER A 303 -3.53 10.52 -16.84
C SER A 303 -4.03 11.23 -18.09
N GLU A 304 -3.92 10.56 -19.23
CA GLU A 304 -4.37 11.05 -20.54
C GLU A 304 -5.79 10.56 -20.89
N ALA A 305 -6.38 9.67 -20.07
CA ALA A 305 -7.71 9.13 -20.31
C ALA A 305 -8.79 10.19 -20.03
N LYS A 306 -9.65 10.42 -21.01
CA LYS A 306 -10.70 11.47 -20.97
C LYS A 306 -11.69 11.29 -19.81
N ASP A 307 -11.91 10.05 -19.40
CA ASP A 307 -12.88 9.71 -18.34
C ASP A 307 -12.23 9.50 -16.97
N ALA A 308 -10.89 9.59 -16.86
CA ALA A 308 -10.16 9.29 -15.62
C ALA A 308 -10.47 10.27 -14.47
N VAL A 309 -11.05 11.42 -14.78
CA VAL A 309 -11.48 12.42 -13.80
C VAL A 309 -12.78 12.00 -13.09
N SER A 310 -13.61 11.16 -13.73
CA SER A 310 -14.93 10.76 -13.22
C SER A 310 -14.89 9.83 -12.00
N GLU A 311 -13.75 9.20 -11.70
CA GLU A 311 -13.55 8.28 -10.56
C GLU A 311 -12.92 8.93 -9.31
N GLY A 312 -13.06 10.25 -9.15
CA GLY A 312 -12.55 10.98 -7.99
C GLY A 312 -11.10 11.43 -8.18
N ALA A 313 -10.95 12.57 -8.83
CA ALA A 313 -9.70 13.31 -9.02
C ALA A 313 -8.69 13.18 -7.88
N ALA A 314 -7.45 12.79 -8.18
CA ALA A 314 -6.24 12.68 -7.34
C ALA A 314 -6.43 12.77 -5.82
N SER A 315 -7.44 12.08 -5.33
CA SER A 315 -7.88 12.17 -3.95
C SER A 315 -6.96 11.29 -3.13
N ARG A 316 -6.86 11.57 -1.84
CA ARG A 316 -6.00 10.78 -0.95
C ARG A 316 -6.33 9.29 -1.05
N SER A 317 -7.61 8.93 -1.13
CA SER A 317 -8.06 7.54 -1.27
C SER A 317 -7.55 6.87 -2.55
N VAL A 318 -7.63 7.55 -3.70
CA VAL A 318 -7.15 7.03 -4.99
C VAL A 318 -5.63 6.89 -5.01
N ILE A 319 -4.90 7.86 -4.44
CA ILE A 319 -3.44 7.76 -4.29
C ILE A 319 -3.08 6.54 -3.42
N LEU A 320 -3.76 6.33 -2.30
CA LEU A 320 -3.53 5.18 -1.42
C LEU A 320 -3.74 3.86 -2.15
N GLN A 321 -4.81 3.73 -2.94
CA GLN A 321 -5.09 2.53 -3.73
C GLN A 321 -4.00 2.27 -4.78
N LYS A 322 -3.57 3.32 -5.51
CA LYS A 322 -2.48 3.19 -6.48
C LYS A 322 -1.15 2.84 -5.81
N LEU A 323 -0.84 3.41 -4.64
CA LEU A 323 0.33 3.03 -3.87
C LEU A 323 0.26 1.58 -3.39
N GLN A 324 -0.92 1.09 -2.99
CA GLN A 324 -1.12 -0.31 -2.59
C GLN A 324 -0.86 -1.29 -3.74
N SER A 325 -1.25 -0.97 -4.97
CA SER A 325 -1.06 -1.87 -6.13
C SER A 325 0.39 -1.98 -6.61
N LEU A 326 1.26 -1.05 -6.22
CA LEU A 326 2.68 -1.10 -6.58
C LEU A 326 3.43 -2.19 -5.80
N ILE A 327 4.45 -2.76 -6.44
CA ILE A 327 5.31 -3.81 -5.90
C ILE A 327 6.51 -3.18 -5.20
N LYS A 328 6.92 -3.74 -4.06
CA LYS A 328 8.16 -3.33 -3.38
C LYS A 328 9.37 -3.65 -4.25
N ASP A 329 10.40 -2.82 -4.18
CA ASP A 329 11.64 -2.99 -4.93
C ASP A 329 12.30 -4.34 -4.66
N THR A 330 12.22 -4.83 -3.41
CA THR A 330 12.71 -6.15 -2.99
C THR A 330 11.91 -7.30 -3.59
N ASP A 331 10.65 -7.08 -3.94
CA ASP A 331 9.71 -8.12 -4.37
C ASP A 331 9.51 -8.12 -5.88
N ARG A 332 10.25 -7.30 -6.64
CA ARG A 332 10.09 -7.19 -8.11
C ARG A 332 10.17 -8.55 -8.79
N TYR A 333 11.06 -9.44 -8.34
CA TYR A 333 11.24 -10.81 -8.85
C TYR A 333 9.99 -11.70 -8.75
N THR A 334 9.04 -11.36 -7.87
CA THR A 334 7.77 -12.09 -7.71
C THR A 334 6.76 -11.73 -8.80
N THR A 335 7.07 -10.70 -9.58
CA THR A 335 6.23 -10.15 -10.64
C THR A 335 7.02 -10.10 -11.94
N GLY A 336 6.38 -9.87 -13.09
CA GLY A 336 7.08 -9.69 -14.37
C GLY A 336 7.96 -8.44 -14.45
N LEU A 337 8.21 -7.75 -13.33
CA LEU A 337 9.08 -6.58 -13.26
C LEU A 337 10.56 -7.03 -13.20
N PRO A 338 11.44 -6.45 -14.05
CA PRO A 338 12.86 -6.72 -13.96
C PRO A 338 13.42 -6.24 -12.61
N ILE A 339 14.45 -6.94 -12.14
CA ILE A 339 15.26 -6.49 -10.99
C ILE A 339 15.91 -5.15 -11.34
N LEU A 340 16.04 -4.27 -10.35
CA LEU A 340 16.75 -3.00 -10.51
C LEU A 340 18.21 -3.27 -10.93
N PRO A 341 18.68 -2.72 -12.07
CA PRO A 341 20.07 -2.86 -12.48
C PRO A 341 21.02 -2.17 -11.50
N MET A 342 22.29 -2.57 -11.50
CA MET A 342 23.32 -1.86 -10.73
C MET A 342 23.52 -0.46 -11.31
N ALA A 343 23.71 0.54 -10.43
CA ALA A 343 24.01 1.89 -10.90
C ALA A 343 25.38 1.95 -11.58
N VAL A 344 25.45 2.69 -12.70
CA VAL A 344 26.67 2.85 -13.51
C VAL A 344 27.11 4.32 -13.54
N ASP A 345 28.42 4.54 -13.68
CA ASP A 345 28.99 5.86 -13.91
C ASP A 345 28.43 6.50 -15.20
N PRO A 346 28.35 7.83 -15.27
CA PRO A 346 28.14 8.52 -16.53
C PRO A 346 29.12 8.06 -17.61
N PRO A 347 28.72 8.06 -18.89
CA PRO A 347 29.67 7.86 -19.98
C PRO A 347 30.83 8.87 -19.87
N ALA A 348 32.06 8.39 -20.09
CA ALA A 348 33.25 9.24 -20.03
C ALA A 348 33.31 10.26 -21.18
N GLU A 349 32.69 9.93 -22.32
CA GLU A 349 32.61 10.79 -23.50
C GLU A 349 31.23 11.45 -23.56
N GLU A 350 31.20 12.78 -23.66
CA GLU A 350 30.00 13.52 -24.01
C GLU A 350 29.68 13.39 -25.51
N LEU A 351 28.41 13.59 -25.86
CA LEU A 351 27.99 13.66 -27.26
C LEU A 351 28.72 14.79 -27.99
N SER A 352 29.01 14.59 -29.28
CA SER A 352 29.52 15.66 -30.13
C SER A 352 28.48 16.80 -30.25
N LYS A 353 28.92 17.98 -30.72
CA LYS A 353 28.00 19.10 -30.96
C LYS A 353 26.96 18.74 -32.02
N GLU A 354 27.36 18.01 -33.04
CA GLU A 354 26.50 17.54 -34.12
C GLU A 354 25.48 16.52 -33.61
N GLU A 355 25.91 15.53 -32.82
CA GLU A 355 25.01 14.55 -32.21
C GLU A 355 24.02 15.23 -31.27
N THR A 356 24.49 16.14 -30.42
CA THR A 356 23.64 16.93 -29.52
C THR A 356 22.58 17.71 -30.30
N GLN A 357 22.97 18.37 -31.39
CA GLN A 357 22.05 19.14 -32.23
C GLN A 357 21.00 18.24 -32.90
N GLN A 358 21.39 17.04 -33.38
CA GLN A 358 20.45 16.07 -33.95
C GLN A 358 19.37 15.66 -32.95
N VAL A 359 19.73 15.43 -31.68
CA VAL A 359 18.74 15.07 -30.65
C VAL A 359 17.84 16.27 -30.30
N LEU A 360 18.39 17.48 -30.23
CA LEU A 360 17.61 18.70 -30.00
C LEU A 360 16.64 19.01 -31.15
N ASP A 361 16.95 18.52 -32.36
CA ASP A 361 16.11 18.66 -33.53
C ASP A 361 14.95 17.66 -33.60
N ASP A 362 14.90 16.68 -32.69
CA ASP A 362 13.82 15.70 -32.57
C ASP A 362 12.45 16.41 -32.43
N PRO A 363 11.43 16.03 -33.22
CA PRO A 363 10.11 16.65 -33.17
C PRO A 363 9.48 16.65 -31.77
N ARG A 364 9.77 15.62 -30.95
CA ARG A 364 9.28 15.50 -29.57
C ARG A 364 9.86 16.59 -28.68
N VAL A 365 11.15 16.88 -28.82
CA VAL A 365 11.84 17.96 -28.08
C VAL A 365 11.29 19.32 -28.50
N LYS A 366 11.15 19.55 -29.81
CA LYS A 366 10.56 20.79 -30.35
C LYS A 366 9.13 21.01 -29.86
N ALA A 367 8.30 19.97 -29.88
CA ALA A 367 6.92 20.03 -29.38
C ALA A 367 6.85 20.33 -27.88
N GLN A 368 7.78 19.80 -27.08
CA GLN A 368 7.84 20.10 -25.66
C GLN A 368 8.26 21.56 -25.40
N ARG A 369 9.30 22.06 -26.06
CA ARG A 369 9.76 23.46 -25.90
C ARG A 369 8.69 24.47 -26.32
N ALA A 370 7.89 24.14 -27.34
CA ALA A 370 6.77 24.98 -27.77
C ALA A 370 5.60 25.04 -26.76
N ARG A 371 5.50 24.09 -25.82
CA ARG A 371 4.48 24.08 -24.75
C ARG A 371 4.91 24.85 -23.50
N GLU A 372 6.19 25.19 -23.38
CA GLU A 372 6.73 25.97 -22.26
C GLU A 372 6.61 27.47 -22.55
N PRO A 373 6.14 28.30 -21.60
CA PRO A 373 6.09 29.74 -21.79
C PRO A 373 7.50 30.33 -22.02
N GLU A 374 7.61 31.36 -22.88
CA GLU A 374 8.90 31.98 -23.27
C GLU A 374 9.79 32.39 -22.09
N SER A 375 9.20 32.74 -20.94
CA SER A 375 9.91 33.07 -19.71
C SER A 375 10.78 31.93 -19.14
N GLN A 376 10.56 30.69 -19.59
CA GLN A 376 11.33 29.50 -19.19
C GLN A 376 12.32 29.02 -20.26
N GLN A 377 12.16 29.44 -21.51
CA GLN A 377 13.12 29.11 -22.57
C GLN A 377 14.48 29.83 -22.38
N VAL A 378 14.50 30.90 -21.57
CA VAL A 378 15.68 31.74 -21.28
C VAL A 378 16.35 31.41 -19.93
N ALA A 379 15.74 30.57 -19.08
CA ALA A 379 16.29 30.21 -17.76
C ALA A 379 17.38 29.11 -17.83
N GLY A 380 18.24 29.17 -18.85
CA GLY A 380 19.48 28.43 -18.87
C GLY A 380 20.52 29.14 -18.00
N ARG A 381 20.92 28.48 -16.90
CA ARG A 381 21.87 28.91 -15.85
C ARG A 381 21.35 29.93 -14.83
N ALA A 382 20.90 29.40 -13.70
CA ALA A 382 21.36 29.91 -12.41
C ALA A 382 22.10 28.75 -11.73
N ASP A 383 23.41 28.90 -11.55
CA ASP A 383 24.33 27.92 -10.96
C ASP A 383 24.14 27.72 -9.43
N ASP A 384 22.95 27.99 -8.89
CA ASP A 384 22.72 28.05 -7.42
C ASP A 384 21.53 27.22 -6.90
N GLU A 385 20.80 26.47 -7.74
CA GLU A 385 19.78 25.55 -7.22
C GLU A 385 20.35 24.14 -6.99
N PRO A 386 20.26 23.60 -5.76
CA PRO A 386 20.79 22.27 -5.47
C PRO A 386 20.04 21.20 -6.26
N ALA A 387 20.79 20.27 -6.85
CA ALA A 387 20.27 19.18 -7.69
C ALA A 387 19.26 18.26 -6.99
N PHE A 388 19.20 18.32 -5.65
CA PHE A 388 18.25 17.61 -4.79
C PHE A 388 17.99 18.44 -3.52
N VAL A 389 16.73 18.44 -3.06
CA VAL A 389 16.35 19.01 -1.75
C VAL A 389 15.96 17.84 -0.84
N VAL A 390 16.72 17.65 0.24
CA VAL A 390 16.42 16.62 1.24
C VAL A 390 15.51 17.25 2.30
N TYR A 391 14.35 16.67 2.56
CA TYR A 391 13.48 17.14 3.64
C TYR A 391 13.63 16.28 4.89
N ARG A 392 13.84 16.90 6.05
CA ARG A 392 13.80 16.23 7.36
C ARG A 392 12.86 17.00 8.29
N ASP A 393 11.94 16.30 8.93
CA ASP A 393 10.95 16.86 9.85
C ASP A 393 10.15 18.05 9.24
N GLY A 394 9.84 17.96 7.95
CA GLY A 394 9.11 18.99 7.20
C GLY A 394 9.94 20.22 6.81
N LYS A 395 11.26 20.21 7.00
CA LYS A 395 12.16 21.30 6.60
C LYS A 395 13.12 20.86 5.51
N ALA A 396 13.30 21.70 4.49
CA ALA A 396 14.35 21.53 3.49
C ALA A 396 15.72 21.66 4.18
N LEU A 397 16.55 20.64 4.05
CA LEU A 397 17.96 20.67 4.42
C LEU A 397 18.73 21.31 3.26
N PRO A 398 19.69 22.21 3.53
CA PRO A 398 20.63 22.66 2.52
C PRO A 398 21.38 21.44 1.98
N ALA A 399 21.54 21.36 0.65
CA ALA A 399 22.51 20.45 0.07
C ALA A 399 23.91 20.85 0.58
N ALA A 400 24.69 19.88 1.04
CA ALA A 400 26.04 20.09 1.54
C ALA A 400 27.02 20.42 0.41
#